data_AF-A0A535B7P8-F1
#
_entry.id   AF-A0A535B7P8-F1
#
_cell.length_a   1.000
_cell.length_b   1.000
_cell.length_c   1.000
_cell.angle_alpha   90.00
_cell.angle_beta   90.00
_cell.angle_gamma   90.00
#
_symmetry.space_group_name_H-M   'P 1'
#
loop_
_entity.id
_entity.type
_entity.pdbx_description
1 polymer ?
#
loop_
_entity_poly.entity_id
_entity_poly.type
_entity_poly.pdbx_seq_one_letter_code
_entity_poly.pdbx_strand_id
1 'polypeptide(L)' 'MDQLKHVIEVWTGYAQGLTGSIGALAFVCAFIWKMIAIEPRSVMEAKRWIGRIVFGTIGVEMAGLLVRVLVDSVNH' A
#
# COMPACT_ATOMS: atom_id res chain seq x y z
N MET A 1 4.58 -6.36 28.37
CA MET A 1 3.86 -6.47 27.08
C MET A 1 3.89 -5.17 26.30
N ASP A 2 3.81 -4.01 26.96
CA ASP A 2 3.68 -2.70 26.29
C ASP A 2 4.85 -2.32 25.39
N GLN A 3 6.09 -2.65 25.77
CA GLN A 3 7.25 -2.39 24.93
C GLN A 3 7.23 -3.19 23.62
N LEU A 4 6.71 -4.43 23.64
CA LEU A 4 6.55 -5.23 22.43
C LEU A 4 5.47 -4.65 21.51
N LYS A 5 4.35 -4.19 22.09
CA LYS A 5 3.27 -3.52 21.34
C LYS A 5 3.78 -2.26 20.64
N HIS A 6 4.50 -1.41 21.37
CA HIS A 6 5.10 -0.21 20.83
C HIS A 6 6.05 -0.51 19.66
N VAL A 7 6.89 -1.54 19.78
CA VAL A 7 7.80 -1.92 18.69
C VAL A 7 7.01 -2.38 17.46
N ILE A 8 5.97 -3.19 17.64
CA ILE A 8 5.11 -3.67 16.54
C ILE A 8 4.38 -2.50 15.86
N GLU A 9 3.82 -1.57 16.62
CA GLU A 9 3.13 -0.39 16.08
C GLU A 9 4.07 0.49 15.25
N VAL A 10 5.27 0.76 15.77
CA VAL A 10 6.28 1.58 15.08
C VAL A 10 6.73 0.90 13.79
N TRP A 11 7.07 -0.39 13.83
CA TRP A 11 7.48 -1.13 12.64
C TRP A 11 6.36 -1.23 11.60
N THR A 12 5.13 -1.45 12.03
CA THR A 12 3.97 -1.48 11.14
C THR A 12 3.75 -0.11 10.48
N GLY A 13 3.82 0.97 11.26
CA GLY A 13 3.72 2.33 10.74
C GLY A 13 4.80 2.67 9.71
N TYR A 14 6.06 2.29 9.96
CA TYR A 14 7.13 2.46 8.98
C TYR A 14 6.91 1.62 7.72
N ALA A 15 6.47 0.37 7.84
CA ALA A 15 6.19 -0.49 6.70
C ALA A 15 5.03 0.06 5.83
N GLN A 16 3.98 0.57 6.47
CA GLN A 16 2.87 1.24 5.78
C GLN A 16 3.33 2.52 5.09
N GLY A 17 4.09 3.38 5.78
CA GLY A 17 4.60 4.63 5.23
C GLY A 17 5.53 4.41 4.03
N LEU A 18 6.43 3.44 4.11
CA LEU A 18 7.33 3.08 3.00
C LEU A 18 6.56 2.53 1.81
N THR A 19 5.66 1.58 2.04
CA THR A 19 4.91 0.96 0.94
C THR A 19 3.91 1.93 0.32
N GLY A 20 3.27 2.79 1.11
CA GLY A 20 2.41 3.87 0.64
C GLY A 20 3.16 4.87 -0.23
N SER A 21 4.37 5.28 0.19
CA SER A 21 5.21 6.20 -0.59
C SER A 21 5.67 5.60 -1.92
N ILE A 22 6.12 4.34 -1.90
CA ILE A 22 6.52 3.61 -3.12
C ILE A 22 5.32 3.40 -4.04
N GLY A 23 4.17 3.03 -3.48
CA GLY A 23 2.91 2.86 -4.22
C GLY A 23 2.45 4.16 -4.88
N ALA A 24 2.56 5.29 -4.18
CA ALA A 24 2.24 6.61 -4.73
C ALA A 24 3.17 6.97 -5.91
N LEU A 25 4.48 6.73 -5.79
CA LEU A 25 5.42 6.95 -6.88
C LEU A 25 5.10 6.05 -8.09
N ALA A 26 4.86 4.76 -7.87
CA ALA A 26 4.48 3.82 -8.92
C ALA A 26 3.17 4.24 -9.61
N PHE A 27 2.21 4.77 -8.85
CA PHE A 27 0.94 5.28 -9.38
C PHE A 27 1.18 6.47 -10.30
N VAL A 28 2.00 7.44 -9.89
CA VAL A 28 2.35 8.60 -10.74
C VAL A 28 3.02 8.14 -12.04
N CYS A 29 3.99 7.22 -11.97
CA CYS A 29 4.64 6.69 -13.16
C CYS A 29 3.65 5.99 -14.10
N ALA A 30 2.78 5.12 -13.57
CA ALA A 30 1.78 4.42 -14.37
C ALA A 30 0.73 5.39 -14.96
N PHE A 31 0.42 6.48 -14.26
CA PHE A 31 -0.48 7.52 -14.75
C PHE A 31 0.14 8.35 -15.87
N ILE A 32 1.42 8.72 -15.75
CA ILE A 32 2.17 9.39 -16.82
C ILE A 32 2.23 8.49 -18.06
N TRP A 33 2.53 7.19 -17.87
CA TRP A 33 2.52 6.23 -18.97
C TRP A 33 1.15 6.18 -19.68
N LYS A 34 0.06 6.15 -18.91
CA LYS A 34 -1.31 6.22 -19.47
C LYS A 34 -1.57 7.49 -20.29
N MET A 35 -1.00 8.64 -19.90
CA MET A 35 -1.18 9.92 -20.60
C MET A 35 -0.39 10.00 -21.91
N ILE A 36 0.80 9.42 -21.95
CA ILE A 36 1.70 9.45 -23.12
C ILE A 36 1.34 8.32 -24.11
N ALA A 37 0.70 7.25 -23.65
CA ALA A 37 0.31 6.13 -24.49
C ALA A 37 -0.67 6.56 -25.60
N ILE A 38 -0.19 6.50 -26.85
CA ILE A 38 -0.98 6.79 -28.06
C ILE A 38 -1.81 5.56 -28.46
N GLU A 39 -1.30 4.35 -28.17
CA GLU A 39 -1.96 3.10 -28.51
C GLU A 39 -3.00 2.69 -27.46
N PRO A 40 -4.23 2.28 -27.89
CA PRO A 40 -5.29 1.90 -26.97
C PRO A 40 -4.94 0.69 -26.11
N ARG A 41 -4.10 -0.24 -26.61
CA ARG A 41 -3.61 -1.40 -25.86
C ARG A 41 -2.72 -0.98 -24.69
N SER A 42 -1.80 -0.04 -24.93
CA SER A 42 -0.88 0.51 -23.93
C SER A 42 -1.63 1.26 -22.82
N VAL A 43 -2.69 2.02 -23.16
CA VAL A 43 -3.59 2.65 -22.19
C VAL A 43 -4.29 1.62 -21.29
N MET A 44 -4.70 0.49 -21.87
CA MET A 44 -5.40 -0.59 -21.14
C MET A 44 -4.47 -1.30 -20.16
N GLU A 45 -3.22 -1.53 -20.55
CA GLU A 45 -2.17 -2.06 -19.69
C GLU A 45 -1.82 -1.10 -18.54
N ALA A 46 -1.67 0.20 -18.84
CA ALA A 46 -1.44 1.22 -17.83
C ALA A 46 -2.59 1.28 -16.80
N LYS A 47 -3.85 1.21 -17.25
CA LYS A 47 -5.02 1.11 -16.34
C LYS A 47 -4.97 -0.14 -15.45
N ARG A 48 -4.59 -1.30 -16.01
CA ARG A 48 -4.46 -2.55 -15.24
C ARG A 48 -3.36 -2.45 -14.19
N TRP A 49 -2.23 -1.85 -14.54
CA TRP A 49 -1.13 -1.58 -13.62
C TRP A 49 -1.54 -0.63 -12.50
N ILE A 50 -2.21 0.48 -12.83
CA ILE A 50 -2.77 1.41 -11.85
C ILE A 50 -3.69 0.66 -10.87
N GLY A 51 -4.58 -0.20 -11.37
CA GLY A 51 -5.46 -1.00 -10.54
C GLY A 51 -4.71 -1.92 -9.56
N ARG A 52 -3.62 -2.57 -10.00
CA ARG A 52 -2.79 -3.41 -9.13
C ARG A 52 -2.07 -2.61 -8.05
N ILE A 53 -1.58 -1.41 -8.39
CA ILE A 53 -0.91 -0.51 -7.45
C ILE A 53 -1.90 -0.06 -6.36
N VAL A 54 -3.08 0.41 -6.75
CA VAL A 54 -4.13 0.86 -5.81
C VAL A 54 -4.60 -0.29 -4.92
N PHE A 55 -4.79 -1.49 -5.47
CA PHE A 55 -5.19 -2.65 -4.68
C PHE A 55 -4.08 -3.07 -3.69
N GLY A 56 -2.81 -2.97 -4.11
CA GLY A 56 -1.65 -3.22 -3.26
C GLY A 56 -1.53 -2.23 -2.10
N THR A 57 -1.74 -0.94 -2.34
CA THR A 57 -1.67 0.08 -1.28
C THR A 57 -2.83 -0.05 -0.29
N ILE A 58 -4.05 -0.34 -0.75
CA ILE A 58 -5.19 -0.64 0.13
C ILE A 58 -4.92 -1.91 0.96
N GLY A 59 -4.35 -2.95 0.35
CA GLY A 59 -4.01 -4.18 1.07
C GLY A 59 -3.04 -3.95 2.24
N VAL A 60 -2.09 -3.02 2.08
CA VAL A 60 -1.14 -2.65 3.14
C VAL A 60 -1.81 -1.87 4.28
N GLU A 61 -2.75 -0.97 3.96
CA GLU A 61 -3.55 -0.29 4.98
C GLU A 61 -4.38 -1.28 5.80
N MET A 62 -5.03 -2.23 5.12
CA MET A 62 -5.80 -3.29 5.76
C MET A 62 -4.93 -4.22 6.61
N ALA A 63 -3.72 -4.55 6.15
CA ALA A 63 -2.79 -5.37 6.93
C ALA A 63 -2.38 -4.69 8.24
N GLY A 64 -2.08 -3.39 8.23
CA GLY A 64 -1.76 -2.67 9.47
C GLY A 64 -2.94 -2.56 10.44
N LEU A 65 -4.16 -2.40 9.93
CA LEU A 65 -5.38 -2.48 10.73
C LEU A 65 -5.54 -3.85 11.42
N LEU A 66 -5.31 -4.94 10.68
CA LEU A 66 -5.38 -6.29 11.24
C LEU A 66 -4.32 -6.53 12.32
N VAL A 67 -3.10 -6.01 12.12
CA VAL A 67 -2.03 -6.09 13.15
C VAL A 67 -2.45 -5.35 14.42
N ARG A 68 -3.04 -4.15 14.32
CA ARG A 68 -3.56 -3.42 15.48
C ARG A 68 -4.64 -4.22 16.23
N VAL A 69 -5.64 -4.73 15.51
CA VAL A 69 -6.71 -5.55 16.09
C VAL A 69 -6.14 -6.80 16.79
N LEU A 70 -5.16 -7.46 16.18
CA LEU A 70 -4.50 -8.63 16.78
C LEU A 70 -3.76 -8.26 18.07
N VAL A 71 -2.98 -7.18 18.05
CA VAL A 71 -2.22 -6.68 19.21
C VAL A 71 -3.15 -6.31 20.37
N ASP A 72 -4.32 -5.75 20.07
CA ASP A 72 -5.34 -5.42 21.08
C ASP A 72 -6.01 -6.67 21.65
N SER A 73 -6.27 -7.69 20.81
CA SER A 73 -6.90 -8.94 21.23
C SER A 73 -6.06 -9.77 22.21
N VAL A 74 -4.72 -9.66 22.16
CA VAL A 74 -3.79 -10.37 23.05
C VAL A 74 -3.81 -9.84 24.50
N ASN A 75 -4.42 -8.68 24.74
CA ASN A 75 -4.55 -8.09 26.08
C ASN A 75 -5.85 -8.48 26.84
N HIS A 76 -6.69 -9.35 26.27
CA HIS A 76 -7.78 -10.04 26.97
C HIS A 76 -7.34 -11.45 27.36
#